data_AF-A0A9D9H4Y9-F1
#
_entry.id   AF-A0A9D9H4Y9-F1
#
_cell.length_a   1.000
_cell.length_b   1.000
_cell.length_c   1.000
_cell.angle_alpha   90.00
_cell.angle_beta   90.00
_cell.angle_gamma   90.00
#
_symmetry.space_group_name_H-M   'P 1'
#
loop_
_entity.id
_entity.type
_entity.pdbx_description
1 polymer ?
#
loop_
_entity_poly.entity_id
_entity_poly.type
_entity_poly.pdbx_seq_one_letter_code
_entity_poly.pdbx_strand_id
1 'polypeptide(L)'
;MLRILLMAIAVLLTSCEVPRGESKVIFISAALDYGAPESVNALDNPPEDQRVLSEQIEALAEASGDVYEEYLFLEKNGTRTLNGVEMNWNHDDIIRVLYAIDTISSDLIIFHYSGHGDDDGNLVTDIDTEYRLSPALLLETMENIDGKKCIFLDSCFSGKFVEEIGYMHEGEVYKNGMLSSENLINALGPSLAISISGGNSRENGIWVLSAASESQSSFDKWESGEVRQEDFGAFSYYLATALGYDMEEDRPSLPPEGSRITFYSLFQEIKEEMDKELWMRATPQKTLSEYDIELFTI
;
A
#
# COMPACT_ATOMS: atom_id res chain seq x y z
N MET A 1 8.84 46.53 30.81
CA MET A 1 8.62 46.08 29.42
C MET A 1 9.47 44.86 29.05
N LEU A 2 10.80 44.89 29.18
CA LEU A 2 11.67 43.77 28.79
C LEU A 2 11.32 42.41 29.44
N ARG A 3 10.94 42.41 30.73
CA ARG A 3 10.54 41.19 31.45
C ARG A 3 9.22 40.60 30.97
N ILE A 4 8.28 41.44 30.54
CA ILE A 4 6.97 40.98 30.00
C ILE A 4 7.16 40.41 28.61
N LEU A 5 8.05 41.01 27.80
CA LEU A 5 8.41 40.52 26.47
C LEU A 5 9.09 39.14 26.55
N LEU A 6 10.04 38.96 27.47
CA LEU A 6 10.70 37.66 27.69
C LEU A 6 9.72 36.58 28.16
N MET A 7 8.76 36.93 29.00
CA MET A 7 7.73 35.99 29.47
C MET A 7 6.75 35.61 28.36
N ALA A 8 6.36 36.56 27.50
CA ALA A 8 5.51 36.28 26.34
C ALA A 8 6.22 35.40 25.30
N ILE A 9 7.52 35.61 25.07
CA ILE A 9 8.32 34.75 24.20
C ILE A 9 8.45 33.35 24.80
N ALA A 10 8.70 33.22 26.11
CA ALA A 10 8.78 31.92 26.77
C ALA A 10 7.44 31.16 26.72
N VAL A 11 6.30 31.84 26.90
CA VAL A 11 4.97 31.23 26.76
C VAL A 11 4.72 30.82 25.31
N LEU A 12 5.07 31.64 24.32
CA LEU A 12 4.93 31.29 22.90
C LEU A 12 5.84 30.12 22.49
N LEU A 13 7.05 30.02 23.06
CA LEU A 13 7.98 28.91 22.80
C LEU A 13 7.56 27.60 23.50
N THR A 14 6.88 27.68 24.65
CA THR A 14 6.38 26.49 25.38
C THR A 14 4.96 26.09 24.96
N SER A 15 4.22 26.97 24.27
CA SER A 15 2.87 26.67 23.75
C SER A 15 2.88 25.90 22.43
N CYS A 16 4.06 25.61 21.86
CA CYS A 16 4.20 24.74 20.69
C CYS A 16 4.29 23.25 21.05
N GLU A 17 4.43 22.90 22.32
CA GLU A 17 4.38 21.52 22.81
C GLU A 17 2.98 21.25 23.39
N VAL A 18 1.94 21.39 22.56
CA VAL A 18 0.75 20.57 22.82
C VAL A 18 1.25 19.13 22.67
N PRO A 19 1.10 18.25 23.67
CA PRO A 19 1.39 16.84 23.46
C PRO A 19 0.51 16.43 22.29
N ARG A 20 1.10 16.22 21.11
CA ARG A 20 0.43 15.44 20.09
C ARG A 20 0.12 14.13 20.81
N GLY A 21 -1.13 13.66 20.70
CA GLY A 21 -1.39 12.27 21.06
C GLY A 21 -0.34 11.41 20.38
N GLU A 22 0.07 10.31 21.01
CA GLU A 22 1.00 9.37 20.38
C GLU A 22 0.46 9.05 18.99
N SER A 23 1.22 9.43 17.96
CA SER A 23 0.81 9.23 16.57
C SER A 23 0.85 7.74 16.29
N LYS A 24 -0.15 7.21 15.59
CA LYS A 24 -0.34 5.75 15.48
C LYS A 24 -0.35 5.30 14.03
N VAL A 25 0.50 4.31 13.76
CA VAL A 25 0.58 3.58 12.48
C VAL A 25 -0.03 2.20 12.66
N ILE A 26 -1.00 1.86 11.82
CA ILE A 26 -1.61 0.53 11.80
C ILE A 26 -1.30 -0.14 10.48
N PHE A 27 -0.68 -1.32 10.53
CA PHE A 27 -0.39 -2.14 9.35
C PHE A 27 -1.35 -3.34 9.30
N ILE A 28 -2.07 -3.48 8.20
CA ILE A 28 -2.96 -4.62 7.95
C ILE A 28 -2.43 -5.31 6.71
N SER A 29 -2.06 -6.57 6.81
CA SER A 29 -1.45 -7.30 5.71
C SER A 29 -2.16 -8.63 5.49
N ALA A 30 -2.49 -8.94 4.25
CA ALA A 30 -3.01 -10.24 3.83
C ALA A 30 -2.06 -10.86 2.81
N ALA A 31 -1.45 -11.99 3.16
CA ALA A 31 -0.54 -12.73 2.27
C ALA A 31 -0.99 -14.18 2.16
N LEU A 32 -1.21 -14.66 0.93
CA LEU A 32 -1.79 -15.97 0.68
C LEU A 32 -0.99 -16.77 -0.34
N ASP A 33 -0.53 -17.97 0.05
CA ASP A 33 0.15 -18.91 -0.86
C ASP A 33 -0.78 -19.91 -1.55
N TYR A 34 -2.06 -19.97 -1.17
CA TYR A 34 -3.10 -20.85 -1.75
C TYR A 34 -2.78 -22.35 -1.67
N GLY A 35 -2.10 -22.76 -0.61
CA GLY A 35 -1.91 -24.16 -0.27
C GLY A 35 -0.50 -24.67 -0.54
N ALA A 36 -0.38 -25.98 -0.80
CA ALA A 36 0.92 -26.60 -1.00
C ALA A 36 1.57 -26.11 -2.31
N PRO A 37 2.91 -25.97 -2.39
CA PRO A 37 3.63 -25.50 -3.57
C PRO A 37 3.39 -26.31 -4.85
N GLU A 38 2.84 -27.52 -4.72
CA GLU A 38 2.49 -28.38 -5.85
C GLU A 38 1.10 -28.06 -6.46
N SER A 39 0.35 -27.13 -5.87
CA SER A 39 -0.91 -26.62 -6.43
C SER A 39 -0.64 -25.73 -7.63
N VAL A 40 -1.42 -25.88 -8.70
CA VAL A 40 -1.31 -25.05 -9.92
C VAL A 40 -1.60 -23.57 -9.64
N ASN A 41 -2.33 -23.30 -8.56
CA ASN A 41 -2.68 -21.95 -8.13
C ASN A 41 -1.83 -21.48 -6.93
N ALA A 42 -0.85 -22.27 -6.47
CA ALA A 42 0.01 -21.83 -5.39
C ALA A 42 0.87 -20.65 -5.85
N LEU A 43 1.07 -19.71 -4.93
CA LEU A 43 2.06 -18.66 -5.07
C LEU A 43 3.29 -19.04 -4.26
N ASP A 44 4.45 -18.66 -4.77
CA ASP A 44 5.71 -18.92 -4.15
C ASP A 44 6.05 -17.81 -3.15
N ASN A 45 5.80 -18.11 -1.88
CA ASN A 45 6.30 -17.35 -0.73
C ASN A 45 5.74 -15.91 -0.47
N PRO A 46 4.47 -15.56 -0.79
CA PRO A 46 3.81 -14.35 -0.24
C PRO A 46 3.98 -14.13 1.28
N PRO A 47 4.08 -15.18 2.13
CA PRO A 47 4.45 -15.02 3.52
C PRO A 47 5.72 -14.19 3.79
N GLU A 48 6.71 -14.26 2.91
CA GLU A 48 7.98 -13.56 3.06
C GLU A 48 7.84 -12.08 2.67
N ASP A 49 7.06 -11.76 1.63
CA ASP A 49 6.68 -10.38 1.30
C ASP A 49 6.08 -9.68 2.53
N GLN A 50 5.12 -10.34 3.18
CA GLN A 50 4.47 -9.82 4.38
C GLN A 50 5.46 -9.63 5.53
N ARG A 51 6.34 -10.59 5.78
CA ARG A 51 7.33 -10.51 6.87
C ARG A 51 8.23 -9.29 6.70
N VAL A 52 8.85 -9.16 5.52
CA VAL A 52 9.80 -8.07 5.23
C VAL A 52 9.12 -6.71 5.32
N LEU A 53 7.92 -6.56 4.78
CA LEU A 53 7.17 -5.31 4.88
C LEU A 53 6.76 -4.98 6.31
N SER A 54 6.32 -5.97 7.11
CA SER A 54 6.01 -5.77 8.54
C SER A 54 7.23 -5.24 9.30
N GLU A 55 8.36 -5.93 9.19
CA GLU A 55 9.58 -5.57 9.91
C GLU A 55 10.08 -4.18 9.51
N GLN A 56 10.03 -3.83 8.22
CA GLN A 56 10.46 -2.52 7.75
C GLN A 56 9.51 -1.41 8.23
N ILE A 57 8.20 -1.62 8.14
CA ILE A 57 7.21 -0.62 8.55
C ILE A 57 7.26 -0.41 10.06
N GLU A 58 7.41 -1.47 10.86
CA GLU A 58 7.62 -1.39 12.29
C GLU A 58 8.85 -0.52 12.61
N ALA A 59 10.00 -0.82 11.99
CA ALA A 59 11.22 -0.06 12.21
C ALA A 59 11.08 1.43 11.85
N LEU A 60 10.39 1.74 10.74
CA LEU A 60 10.12 3.11 10.32
C LEU A 60 9.19 3.83 11.30
N ALA A 61 8.11 3.18 11.75
CA ALA A 61 7.18 3.74 12.73
C ALA A 61 7.88 4.03 14.06
N GLU A 62 8.68 3.08 14.57
CA GLU A 62 9.45 3.27 15.80
C GLU A 62 10.45 4.42 15.67
N ALA A 63 11.15 4.53 14.53
CA ALA A 63 12.09 5.60 14.27
C ALA A 63 11.41 6.98 14.15
N SER A 64 10.20 7.03 13.61
CA SER A 64 9.35 8.22 13.58
C SER A 64 8.75 8.59 14.96
N GLY A 65 8.91 7.74 15.96
CA GLY A 65 8.33 7.91 17.29
C GLY A 65 6.82 7.62 17.34
N ASP A 66 6.30 6.89 16.36
CA ASP A 66 4.92 6.46 16.27
C ASP A 66 4.69 5.15 17.05
N VAL A 67 3.46 4.94 17.50
CA VAL A 67 2.99 3.65 18.02
C VAL A 67 2.63 2.75 16.85
N TYR A 68 3.26 1.58 16.78
CA TYR A 68 3.01 0.58 15.75
C TYR A 68 2.05 -0.51 16.24
N GLU A 69 1.08 -0.87 15.40
CA GLU A 69 0.19 -2.02 15.61
C GLU A 69 -0.04 -2.75 14.27
N GLU A 70 -0.13 -4.08 14.31
CA GLU A 70 -0.28 -4.89 13.10
C GLU A 70 -1.36 -5.98 13.18
N TYR A 71 -1.91 -6.29 12.01
CA TYR A 71 -2.88 -7.34 11.76
C TYR A 71 -2.46 -8.13 10.52
N LEU A 72 -1.79 -9.26 10.75
CA LEU A 72 -1.17 -10.11 9.74
C LEU A 72 -2.03 -11.34 9.48
N PHE A 73 -2.84 -11.25 8.44
CA PHE A 73 -3.57 -12.37 7.87
C PHE A 73 -2.63 -13.15 6.95
N LEU A 74 -2.32 -14.37 7.33
CA LEU A 74 -1.36 -15.20 6.62
C LEU A 74 -1.95 -16.56 6.29
N GLU A 75 -1.81 -16.99 5.03
CA GLU A 75 -1.98 -18.38 4.62
C GLU A 75 -0.62 -18.94 4.18
N LYS A 76 -0.17 -20.01 4.84
CA LYS A 76 1.05 -20.74 4.50
C LYS A 76 0.82 -22.25 4.49
N ASN A 77 1.04 -22.90 3.36
CA ASN A 77 0.78 -24.32 3.12
C ASN A 77 -0.64 -24.73 3.54
N GLY A 78 -1.62 -23.87 3.26
CA GLY A 78 -3.03 -24.07 3.62
C GLY A 78 -3.33 -23.88 5.12
N THR A 79 -2.36 -23.48 5.92
CA THR A 79 -2.58 -23.08 7.33
C THR A 79 -2.81 -21.58 7.39
N ARG A 80 -3.95 -21.18 7.93
CA ARG A 80 -4.33 -19.78 8.11
C ARG A 80 -4.04 -19.30 9.52
N THR A 81 -3.41 -18.14 9.65
CA THR A 81 -3.10 -17.49 10.93
C THR A 81 -3.44 -16.01 10.91
N LEU A 82 -3.78 -15.47 12.08
CA LEU A 82 -3.83 -14.03 12.35
C LEU A 82 -2.80 -13.71 13.43
N ASN A 83 -1.81 -12.87 13.14
CA ASN A 83 -0.69 -12.56 14.05
C ASN A 83 -0.03 -13.84 14.61
N GLY A 84 0.17 -14.84 13.75
CA GLY A 84 0.76 -16.13 14.11
C GLY A 84 -0.14 -17.10 14.88
N VAL A 85 -1.38 -16.70 15.21
CA VAL A 85 -2.37 -17.59 15.83
C VAL A 85 -3.18 -18.30 14.75
N GLU A 86 -3.12 -19.63 14.72
CA GLU A 86 -3.89 -20.44 13.78
C GLU A 86 -5.40 -20.20 13.94
N MET A 87 -6.04 -19.76 12.87
CA MET A 87 -7.48 -19.56 12.80
C MET A 87 -7.97 -19.61 11.35
N ASN A 88 -9.20 -20.10 11.16
CA ASN A 88 -9.81 -20.15 9.84
C ASN A 88 -10.46 -18.79 9.50
N TRP A 89 -9.65 -17.80 9.15
CA TRP A 89 -10.11 -16.48 8.73
C TRP A 89 -10.53 -16.45 7.25
N ASN A 90 -11.36 -15.49 6.87
CA ASN A 90 -11.73 -15.18 5.48
C ASN A 90 -11.76 -13.66 5.23
N HIS A 91 -12.23 -13.18 4.07
CA HIS A 91 -12.29 -11.73 3.81
C HIS A 91 -13.18 -10.95 4.79
N ASP A 92 -14.24 -11.55 5.34
CA ASP A 92 -15.09 -10.87 6.32
C ASP A 92 -14.28 -10.53 7.56
N ASP A 93 -13.28 -11.33 7.93
CA ASP A 93 -12.42 -11.06 9.08
C ASP A 93 -11.46 -9.88 8.81
N ILE A 94 -10.98 -9.72 7.58
CA ILE A 94 -10.23 -8.53 7.15
C ILE A 94 -11.11 -7.28 7.28
N ILE A 95 -12.34 -7.35 6.76
CA ILE A 95 -13.31 -6.25 6.84
C ILE A 95 -13.69 -5.95 8.30
N ARG A 96 -13.86 -6.96 9.15
CA ARG A 96 -14.13 -6.78 10.58
C ARG A 96 -12.99 -6.06 11.30
N VAL A 97 -11.73 -6.36 10.96
CA VAL A 97 -10.58 -5.65 11.51
C VAL A 97 -10.60 -4.18 11.08
N LEU A 98 -10.85 -3.90 9.80
CA LEU A 98 -10.99 -2.53 9.30
C LEU A 98 -12.12 -1.76 10.02
N TYR A 99 -13.27 -2.38 10.23
CA TYR A 99 -14.36 -1.77 11.02
C TYR A 99 -14.02 -1.61 12.51
N ALA A 100 -13.19 -2.48 13.08
CA ALA A 100 -12.74 -2.30 14.46
C ALA A 100 -11.77 -1.12 14.59
N ILE A 101 -10.92 -0.91 13.59
CA ILE A 101 -9.95 0.19 13.53
C ILE A 101 -10.64 1.54 13.34
N ASP A 102 -11.79 1.61 12.67
CA ASP A 102 -12.64 2.82 12.61
C ASP A 102 -12.94 3.41 14.01
N THR A 103 -12.93 2.57 15.05
CA THR A 103 -13.16 3.02 16.43
C THR A 103 -11.91 3.50 17.16
N ILE A 104 -10.74 3.43 16.50
CA ILE A 104 -9.43 3.74 17.04
C ILE A 104 -8.84 4.94 16.28
N SER A 105 -8.40 5.97 17.00
CA SER A 105 -7.69 7.08 16.36
C SER A 105 -6.34 6.58 15.80
N SER A 106 -6.16 6.70 14.49
CA SER A 106 -4.90 6.43 13.79
C SER A 106 -4.51 7.60 12.89
N ASP A 107 -3.21 7.83 12.75
CA ASP A 107 -2.68 8.87 11.86
C ASP A 107 -2.39 8.31 10.47
N LEU A 108 -1.98 7.04 10.41
CA LEU A 108 -1.69 6.31 9.18
C LEU A 108 -2.16 4.86 9.27
N ILE A 109 -2.91 4.42 8.28
CA ILE A 109 -3.26 3.02 8.06
C ILE A 109 -2.61 2.58 6.76
N ILE A 110 -1.91 1.46 6.80
CA ILE A 110 -1.32 0.83 5.62
C ILE A 110 -2.00 -0.52 5.46
N PHE A 111 -2.71 -0.72 4.35
CA PHE A 111 -3.22 -2.00 3.92
C PHE A 111 -2.28 -2.60 2.87
N HIS A 112 -1.88 -3.84 3.05
CA HIS A 112 -1.08 -4.60 2.10
C HIS A 112 -1.77 -5.90 1.72
N TYR A 113 -1.71 -6.25 0.44
CA TYR A 113 -2.15 -7.54 -0.06
C TYR A 113 -1.10 -8.13 -1.00
N SER A 114 -0.68 -9.37 -0.75
CA SER A 114 0.12 -10.20 -1.68
C SER A 114 -0.64 -11.50 -1.96
N GLY A 115 -1.02 -11.70 -3.22
CA GLY A 115 -1.88 -12.82 -3.60
C GLY A 115 -2.42 -12.73 -5.03
N HIS A 116 -3.30 -13.67 -5.39
CA HIS A 116 -4.00 -13.63 -6.68
C HIS A 116 -5.00 -12.49 -6.73
N GLY A 117 -5.14 -11.89 -7.91
CA GLY A 117 -6.25 -11.02 -8.29
C GLY A 117 -6.98 -11.64 -9.47
N ASP A 118 -8.31 -11.55 -9.51
CA ASP A 118 -9.09 -12.02 -10.64
C ASP A 118 -9.25 -10.96 -11.74
N ASP A 119 -9.84 -11.35 -12.88
CA ASP A 119 -10.03 -10.48 -14.04
C ASP A 119 -10.90 -9.25 -13.72
N ASP A 120 -11.70 -9.28 -12.66
CA ASP A 120 -12.52 -8.16 -12.17
C ASP A 120 -11.75 -7.28 -11.18
N GLY A 121 -10.50 -7.61 -10.87
CA GLY A 121 -9.64 -6.90 -9.94
C GLY A 121 -9.92 -7.25 -8.48
N ASN A 122 -10.75 -8.26 -8.19
CA ASN A 122 -10.99 -8.65 -6.82
C ASN A 122 -9.80 -9.42 -6.25
N LEU A 123 -9.54 -9.21 -4.97
CA LEU A 123 -8.48 -9.90 -4.24
C LEU A 123 -8.98 -11.29 -3.83
N VAL A 124 -8.28 -12.33 -4.27
CA VAL A 124 -8.63 -13.73 -4.01
C VAL A 124 -8.26 -14.12 -2.58
N THR A 125 -9.21 -14.08 -1.66
CA THR A 125 -8.96 -14.48 -0.25
C THR A 125 -9.10 -15.99 0.01
N ASP A 126 -9.59 -16.74 -0.97
CA ASP A 126 -9.76 -18.19 -0.91
C ASP A 126 -9.94 -18.73 -2.34
N ILE A 127 -9.05 -19.63 -2.76
CA ILE A 127 -9.02 -20.12 -4.14
C ILE A 127 -10.18 -21.06 -4.47
N ASP A 128 -10.75 -21.74 -3.47
CA ASP A 128 -11.75 -22.79 -3.64
C ASP A 128 -13.19 -22.26 -3.53
N THR A 129 -13.35 -20.99 -3.19
CA THR A 129 -14.65 -20.35 -3.00
C THR A 129 -14.80 -19.09 -3.85
N GLU A 130 -16.01 -18.52 -3.87
CA GLU A 130 -16.29 -17.20 -4.45
C GLU A 130 -15.98 -16.05 -3.46
N TYR A 131 -15.38 -16.35 -2.30
CA TYR A 131 -15.04 -15.32 -1.33
C TYR A 131 -13.86 -14.49 -1.87
N ARG A 132 -14.21 -13.34 -2.44
CA ARG A 132 -13.31 -12.32 -2.96
C ARG A 132 -13.50 -11.02 -2.21
N LEU A 133 -12.41 -10.30 -1.97
CA LEU A 133 -12.48 -8.93 -1.47
C LEU A 133 -12.50 -7.99 -2.69
N SER A 134 -13.68 -7.44 -2.98
CA SER A 134 -13.84 -6.53 -4.13
C SER A 134 -13.22 -5.16 -3.87
N PRO A 135 -12.76 -4.45 -4.90
CA PRO A 135 -12.23 -3.11 -4.75
C PRO A 135 -13.20 -2.13 -4.08
N ALA A 136 -14.45 -2.09 -4.56
CA ALA A 136 -15.50 -1.26 -3.97
C ALA A 136 -15.69 -1.47 -2.46
N LEU A 137 -15.76 -2.73 -2.01
CA LEU A 137 -15.94 -3.05 -0.58
C LEU A 137 -14.73 -2.60 0.27
N LEU A 138 -13.51 -2.83 -0.21
CA LEU A 138 -12.30 -2.40 0.51
C LEU A 138 -12.26 -0.88 0.62
N LEU A 139 -12.49 -0.18 -0.49
CA LEU A 139 -12.48 1.28 -0.54
C LEU A 139 -13.58 1.87 0.34
N GLU A 140 -14.84 1.43 0.22
CA GLU A 140 -15.95 1.87 1.07
C GLU A 140 -15.65 1.67 2.55
N THR A 141 -15.06 0.53 2.92
CA THR A 141 -14.70 0.25 4.31
C THR A 141 -13.62 1.21 4.80
N MET A 142 -12.59 1.43 3.98
CA MET A 142 -11.49 2.32 4.34
C MET A 142 -11.89 3.79 4.37
N GLU A 143 -12.80 4.25 3.51
CA GLU A 143 -13.27 5.63 3.48
C GLU A 143 -13.80 6.10 4.83
N ASN A 144 -14.44 5.20 5.58
CA ASN A 144 -15.02 5.50 6.88
C ASN A 144 -13.99 5.71 7.99
N ILE A 145 -12.75 5.24 7.82
CA ILE A 145 -11.74 5.27 8.87
C ILE A 145 -11.04 6.63 8.93
N ASP A 146 -10.85 7.20 10.12
CA ASP A 146 -10.07 8.43 10.30
C ASP A 146 -8.56 8.21 10.08
N GLY A 147 -7.88 9.22 9.54
CA GLY A 147 -6.42 9.21 9.28
C GLY A 147 -6.06 9.18 7.80
N LYS A 148 -4.76 9.10 7.50
CA LYS A 148 -4.26 8.84 6.14
C LYS A 148 -4.36 7.34 5.87
N LYS A 149 -4.76 6.94 4.66
CA LYS A 149 -4.75 5.53 4.29
C LYS A 149 -3.91 5.25 3.06
N CYS A 150 -3.06 4.25 3.15
CA CYS A 150 -2.22 3.76 2.07
C CYS A 150 -2.59 2.30 1.77
N ILE A 151 -2.69 1.94 0.50
CA ILE A 151 -2.98 0.58 0.03
C ILE A 151 -1.85 0.14 -0.89
N PHE A 152 -1.25 -1.00 -0.61
CA PHE A 152 -0.23 -1.66 -1.43
C PHE A 152 -0.76 -2.99 -1.94
N LEU A 153 -0.84 -3.16 -3.25
CA LEU A 153 -1.44 -4.34 -3.88
C LEU A 153 -0.43 -5.07 -4.77
N ASP A 154 0.08 -6.20 -4.30
CA ASP A 154 0.82 -7.18 -5.08
C ASP A 154 -0.11 -8.28 -5.59
N SER A 155 -0.88 -7.94 -6.63
CA SER A 155 -1.77 -8.90 -7.30
C SER A 155 -1.90 -8.62 -8.79
N CYS A 156 -2.25 -9.65 -9.56
CA CYS A 156 -2.68 -9.50 -10.94
C CYS A 156 -3.89 -8.55 -11.03
N PHE A 157 -3.96 -7.78 -12.11
CA PHE A 157 -5.09 -6.86 -12.41
C PHE A 157 -5.40 -5.82 -11.31
N SER A 158 -4.48 -5.62 -10.36
CA SER A 158 -4.62 -4.68 -9.23
C SER A 158 -4.80 -3.22 -9.66
N GLY A 159 -4.43 -2.86 -10.90
CA GLY A 159 -4.68 -1.54 -11.48
C GLY A 159 -6.16 -1.13 -11.56
N LYS A 160 -7.10 -2.08 -11.47
CA LYS A 160 -8.54 -1.79 -11.38
C LYS A 160 -8.92 -0.98 -10.15
N PHE A 161 -8.24 -1.19 -9.02
CA PHE A 161 -8.42 -0.37 -7.82
C PHE A 161 -8.08 1.10 -8.09
N VAL A 162 -7.09 1.37 -8.92
CA VAL A 162 -6.67 2.75 -9.26
C VAL A 162 -7.73 3.44 -10.12
N GLU A 163 -8.36 2.70 -11.04
CA GLU A 163 -9.43 3.23 -11.89
C GLU A 163 -10.71 3.54 -11.13
N GLU A 164 -11.13 2.65 -10.21
CA GLU A 164 -12.37 2.83 -9.44
C GLU A 164 -12.37 4.10 -8.58
N ILE A 165 -11.20 4.50 -8.08
CA ILE A 165 -11.06 5.73 -7.28
C ILE A 165 -11.17 6.99 -8.18
N GLY A 166 -11.18 6.82 -9.50
CA GLY A 166 -11.48 7.89 -10.47
C GLY A 166 -10.29 8.76 -10.84
N TYR A 167 -9.06 8.25 -10.71
CA TYR A 167 -7.83 9.01 -10.92
C TYR A 167 -7.02 8.51 -12.12
N MET A 168 -6.47 9.44 -12.93
CA MET A 168 -5.85 9.12 -14.22
C MET A 168 -4.56 8.27 -14.08
N HIS A 169 -4.21 7.55 -15.14
CA HIS A 169 -3.00 6.74 -15.24
C HIS A 169 -1.75 7.58 -15.51
N GLU A 170 -0.74 7.56 -14.65
CA GLU A 170 0.59 8.11 -14.99
C GLU A 170 1.49 7.08 -15.72
N GLY A 171 0.99 5.86 -15.97
CA GLY A 171 1.73 4.79 -16.66
C GLY A 171 1.55 4.74 -18.19
N GLU A 172 0.40 5.18 -18.72
CA GLU A 172 0.11 5.09 -20.17
C GLU A 172 0.36 6.38 -20.96
N VAL A 173 0.36 7.53 -20.27
CA VAL A 173 0.46 8.86 -20.90
C VAL A 173 1.82 9.10 -21.56
N TYR A 174 2.88 8.38 -21.16
CA TYR A 174 4.20 8.55 -21.74
C TYR A 174 4.46 7.73 -23.02
N LYS A 175 3.61 6.77 -23.38
CA LYS A 175 3.81 5.97 -24.61
C LYS A 175 3.35 6.67 -25.89
N ASN A 176 2.43 7.63 -25.81
CA ASN A 176 1.96 8.39 -26.96
C ASN A 176 2.20 9.87 -26.74
N GLY A 177 3.34 10.35 -27.24
CA GLY A 177 3.83 11.71 -27.03
C GLY A 177 2.76 12.81 -27.16
N MET A 178 2.83 13.74 -26.22
CA MET A 178 2.32 15.11 -26.31
C MET A 178 0.82 15.23 -26.66
N LEU A 179 -0.05 15.00 -25.67
CA LEU A 179 -1.44 15.48 -25.74
C LEU A 179 -1.57 16.78 -24.95
N SER A 180 -1.91 17.86 -25.67
CA SER A 180 -2.28 19.15 -25.09
C SER A 180 -3.57 19.02 -24.28
N SER A 181 -3.66 19.83 -23.23
CA SER A 181 -4.70 19.84 -22.18
C SER A 181 -6.15 19.85 -22.68
N GLU A 182 -6.39 20.28 -23.92
CA GLU A 182 -7.73 20.40 -24.52
C GLU A 182 -8.25 19.07 -25.10
N ASN A 183 -7.38 18.11 -25.44
CA ASN A 183 -7.80 16.79 -25.95
C ASN A 183 -8.07 15.77 -24.84
N LEU A 184 -7.59 16.03 -23.62
CA LEU A 184 -7.89 15.23 -22.43
C LEU A 184 -9.41 15.21 -22.21
N ILE A 185 -10.06 16.37 -22.23
CA ILE A 185 -11.49 16.53 -21.90
C ILE A 185 -12.44 15.77 -22.83
N ASN A 186 -12.08 15.58 -24.09
CA ASN A 186 -12.93 14.86 -25.06
C ASN A 186 -12.72 13.33 -25.04
N ALA A 187 -11.58 12.84 -24.53
CA ALA A 187 -11.35 11.42 -24.27
C ALA A 187 -12.01 10.95 -22.95
N LEU A 188 -12.26 11.89 -22.03
CA LEU A 188 -12.90 11.71 -20.71
C LEU A 188 -14.44 11.53 -20.79
N GLY A 189 -14.92 10.74 -21.77
CA GLY A 189 -16.32 10.30 -21.84
C GLY A 189 -16.76 9.50 -20.59
N PRO A 190 -17.95 8.86 -20.59
CA PRO A 190 -18.81 8.53 -19.43
C PRO A 190 -18.21 8.00 -18.12
N SER A 191 -16.97 7.50 -18.08
CA SER A 191 -16.23 7.13 -16.87
C SER A 191 -16.04 8.31 -15.91
N LEU A 192 -15.82 9.53 -16.40
CA LEU A 192 -15.78 10.73 -15.54
C LEU A 192 -17.16 11.10 -14.97
N ALA A 193 -18.25 10.73 -15.66
CA ALA A 193 -19.61 10.98 -15.17
C ALA A 193 -20.04 10.00 -14.07
N ILE A 194 -19.42 8.82 -14.01
CA ILE A 194 -19.64 7.85 -12.93
C ILE A 194 -18.91 8.30 -11.66
N SER A 195 -17.66 8.80 -11.75
CA SER A 195 -16.93 9.32 -10.58
C SER A 195 -17.44 10.68 -10.05
N ILE A 196 -18.12 11.47 -10.89
CA ILE A 196 -18.71 12.76 -10.45
C ILE A 196 -20.11 12.58 -9.83
N SER A 197 -20.79 11.44 -10.05
CA SER A 197 -22.14 11.19 -9.51
C SER A 197 -22.20 10.40 -8.20
N GLY A 198 -21.10 9.72 -7.82
CA GLY A 198 -20.85 9.25 -6.45
C GLY A 198 -19.89 10.22 -5.76
N GLY A 199 -20.38 11.02 -4.82
CA GLY A 199 -19.58 12.10 -4.22
C GLY A 199 -18.29 11.64 -3.53
N ASN A 200 -17.26 12.50 -3.60
CA ASN A 200 -16.22 12.70 -2.57
C ASN A 200 -14.96 11.81 -2.51
N SER A 201 -14.51 11.13 -3.57
CA SER A 201 -13.16 10.48 -3.53
C SER A 201 -11.99 11.47 -3.42
N ARG A 202 -12.21 12.79 -3.62
CA ARG A 202 -11.23 13.87 -3.39
C ARG A 202 -11.04 14.23 -1.91
N GLU A 203 -11.94 13.83 -1.01
CA GLU A 203 -11.92 14.21 0.41
C GLU A 203 -11.51 13.06 1.36
N ASN A 204 -11.41 11.81 0.88
CA ASN A 204 -11.33 10.64 1.77
C ASN A 204 -9.93 10.11 2.11
N GLY A 205 -8.86 10.71 1.58
CA GLY A 205 -7.48 10.45 2.03
C GLY A 205 -6.99 9.00 1.85
N ILE A 206 -7.28 8.38 0.71
CA ILE A 206 -6.80 7.04 0.35
C ILE A 206 -5.80 7.13 -0.82
N TRP A 207 -4.65 6.49 -0.68
CA TRP A 207 -3.61 6.39 -1.71
C TRP A 207 -3.33 4.92 -2.01
N VAL A 208 -3.29 4.53 -3.29
CA VAL A 208 -3.11 3.12 -3.71
C VAL A 208 -1.90 2.98 -4.62
N LEU A 209 -0.95 2.11 -4.29
CA LEU A 209 0.08 1.58 -5.21
C LEU A 209 -0.28 0.15 -5.59
N SER A 210 -0.29 -0.14 -6.89
CA SER A 210 -0.53 -1.47 -7.43
C SER A 210 0.66 -1.99 -8.20
N ALA A 211 0.90 -3.30 -8.13
CA ALA A 211 1.99 -3.99 -8.82
C ALA A 211 1.83 -4.00 -10.35
N ALA A 212 0.59 -4.01 -10.83
CA ALA A 212 0.28 -4.14 -12.25
C ALA A 212 -0.78 -3.11 -12.70
N SER A 213 -0.83 -2.88 -14.01
CA SER A 213 -1.93 -2.15 -14.64
C SER A 213 -3.20 -3.00 -14.76
N GLU A 214 -4.33 -2.38 -15.09
CA GLU A 214 -5.64 -3.04 -15.23
C GLU A 214 -5.60 -4.31 -16.10
N SER A 215 -4.77 -4.33 -17.14
CA SER A 215 -4.73 -5.42 -18.12
C SER A 215 -3.48 -6.32 -17.98
N GLN A 216 -2.76 -6.24 -16.86
CA GLN A 216 -1.49 -6.90 -16.66
C GLN A 216 -1.50 -7.83 -15.44
N SER A 217 -0.81 -8.96 -15.59
CA SER A 217 -0.47 -9.84 -14.48
C SER A 217 0.77 -9.31 -13.76
N SER A 218 0.80 -9.40 -12.42
CA SER A 218 2.02 -9.21 -11.63
C SER A 218 2.86 -10.50 -11.67
N PHE A 219 4.13 -10.40 -11.29
CA PHE A 219 5.06 -11.53 -11.29
C PHE A 219 5.49 -11.87 -9.85
N ASP A 220 5.30 -13.14 -9.51
CA ASP A 220 5.63 -13.72 -8.20
C ASP A 220 7.08 -14.23 -8.14
N LYS A 221 7.68 -14.54 -9.30
CA LYS A 221 9.10 -14.92 -9.45
C LYS A 221 9.68 -14.44 -10.78
N TRP A 222 10.96 -14.13 -10.77
CA TRP A 222 11.76 -14.07 -11.98
C TRP A 222 13.20 -14.53 -11.76
N GLU A 223 13.77 -15.16 -12.78
CA GLU A 223 15.18 -15.52 -12.80
C GLU A 223 16.02 -14.25 -13.03
N SER A 224 16.35 -13.53 -11.96
CA SER A 224 17.55 -12.70 -11.94
C SER A 224 18.69 -13.50 -11.30
N GLY A 225 19.94 -13.18 -11.61
CA GLY A 225 21.10 -13.89 -11.05
C GLY A 225 21.32 -13.67 -9.54
N GLU A 226 20.37 -13.07 -8.82
CA GLU A 226 20.47 -12.74 -7.40
C GLU A 226 19.58 -13.67 -6.55
N VAL A 227 20.23 -14.38 -5.62
CA VAL A 227 19.66 -15.52 -4.87
C VAL A 227 18.37 -15.20 -4.11
N ARG A 228 18.13 -13.94 -3.74
CA ARG A 228 16.97 -13.56 -2.91
C ARG A 228 15.80 -13.03 -3.69
N GLN A 229 15.98 -12.55 -4.93
CA GLN A 229 14.86 -12.09 -5.76
C GLN A 229 13.92 -13.23 -6.15
N GLU A 230 14.39 -14.48 -6.04
CA GLU A 230 13.56 -15.67 -6.27
C GLU A 230 12.54 -15.94 -5.14
N ASP A 231 12.64 -15.26 -3.99
CA ASP A 231 11.80 -15.52 -2.82
C ASP A 231 10.64 -14.52 -2.62
N PHE A 232 10.48 -13.53 -3.52
CA PHE A 232 9.56 -12.40 -3.38
C PHE A 232 8.76 -12.08 -4.65
N GLY A 233 7.55 -11.55 -4.45
CA GLY A 233 6.82 -10.83 -5.49
C GLY A 233 7.59 -9.57 -5.92
N ALA A 234 7.58 -9.27 -7.22
CA ALA A 234 8.41 -8.18 -7.77
C ALA A 234 8.11 -6.82 -7.17
N PHE A 235 6.83 -6.53 -7.01
CA PHE A 235 6.41 -5.28 -6.44
C PHE A 235 6.76 -5.21 -4.95
N SER A 236 6.50 -6.27 -4.19
CA SER A 236 6.85 -6.35 -2.76
C SER A 236 8.35 -6.18 -2.50
N TYR A 237 9.21 -6.79 -3.33
CA TYR A 237 10.66 -6.64 -3.27
C TYR A 237 11.09 -5.17 -3.43
N TYR A 238 10.63 -4.52 -4.51
CA TYR A 238 10.99 -3.13 -4.77
C TYR A 238 10.34 -2.15 -3.77
N LEU A 239 9.13 -2.44 -3.29
CA LEU A 239 8.47 -1.67 -2.25
C LEU A 239 9.27 -1.72 -0.93
N ALA A 240 9.68 -2.90 -0.50
CA ALA A 240 10.49 -3.06 0.70
C ALA A 240 11.86 -2.36 0.56
N THR A 241 12.50 -2.47 -0.60
CA THR A 241 13.76 -1.78 -0.90
C THR A 241 13.59 -0.26 -0.87
N ALA A 242 12.53 0.28 -1.48
CA ALA A 242 12.21 1.71 -1.47
C ALA A 242 11.84 2.23 -0.06
N LEU A 243 11.28 1.38 0.79
CA LEU A 243 11.08 1.66 2.21
C LEU A 243 12.39 1.62 3.01
N GLY A 244 13.47 1.09 2.44
CA GLY A 244 14.81 1.05 3.02
C GLY A 244 15.26 -0.32 3.55
N TYR A 245 14.52 -1.41 3.32
CA TYR A 245 14.91 -2.74 3.77
C TYR A 245 16.22 -3.21 3.11
N ASP A 246 17.12 -3.78 3.91
CA ASP A 246 18.39 -4.30 3.43
C ASP A 246 18.21 -5.77 3.00
N MET A 247 17.94 -5.96 1.70
CA MET A 247 17.73 -7.28 1.11
C MET A 247 18.98 -8.16 1.18
N GLU A 248 20.19 -7.58 1.20
CA GLU A 248 21.43 -8.37 1.28
C GLU A 248 21.63 -8.95 2.69
N GLU A 249 21.39 -8.13 3.73
CA GLU A 249 21.61 -8.51 5.14
C GLU A 249 20.36 -9.06 5.84
N ASP A 250 19.21 -9.13 5.16
CA ASP A 250 17.93 -9.60 5.70
C ASP A 250 17.43 -8.82 6.93
N ARG A 251 17.40 -7.50 6.85
CA ARG A 251 17.06 -6.70 8.02
C ARG A 251 16.47 -5.35 7.67
N PRO A 252 15.68 -4.78 8.59
CA PRO A 252 15.30 -3.39 8.47
C PRO A 252 16.52 -2.48 8.44
N SER A 253 16.48 -1.50 7.55
CA SER A 253 17.45 -0.42 7.50
C SER A 253 16.73 0.93 7.44
N LEU A 254 17.21 1.86 8.26
CA LEU A 254 16.57 3.16 8.42
C LEU A 254 17.21 4.18 7.48
N PRO A 255 16.40 5.03 6.83
CA PRO A 255 16.92 6.23 6.18
C PRO A 255 17.69 7.13 7.17
N PRO A 256 18.53 8.06 6.68
CA PRO A 256 19.15 9.06 7.54
C PRO A 256 18.13 9.88 8.34
N GLU A 257 18.48 10.26 9.57
CA GLU A 257 17.68 11.16 10.41
C GLU A 257 17.33 12.46 9.66
N GLY A 258 16.07 12.88 9.75
CA GLY A 258 15.47 14.00 9.04
C GLY A 258 14.93 13.66 7.63
N SER A 259 15.05 12.41 7.20
CA SER A 259 14.51 11.96 5.90
C SER A 259 13.00 11.82 5.95
N ARG A 260 12.36 11.98 4.79
CA ARG A 260 10.91 11.84 4.64
C ARG A 260 10.64 10.79 3.59
N ILE A 261 9.83 9.80 3.95
CA ILE A 261 9.30 8.83 3.01
C ILE A 261 7.92 9.31 2.62
N THR A 262 7.72 9.59 1.34
CA THR A 262 6.42 9.97 0.81
C THR A 262 5.89 8.90 -0.13
N PHE A 263 4.58 8.88 -0.30
CA PHE A 263 3.96 7.96 -1.24
C PHE A 263 4.47 8.16 -2.68
N TYR A 264 4.70 9.43 -3.07
CA TYR A 264 5.28 9.71 -4.37
C TYR A 264 6.74 9.26 -4.49
N SER A 265 7.58 9.43 -3.44
CA SER A 265 8.97 8.98 -3.49
C SER A 265 9.04 7.45 -3.65
N LEU A 266 8.23 6.71 -2.90
CA LEU A 266 8.11 5.25 -3.03
C LEU A 266 7.73 4.85 -4.46
N PHE A 267 6.69 5.47 -5.02
CA PHE A 267 6.28 5.16 -6.39
C PHE A 267 7.39 5.40 -7.42
N GLN A 268 8.11 6.52 -7.31
CA GLN A 268 9.19 6.85 -8.26
C GLN A 268 10.32 5.83 -8.19
N GLU A 269 10.75 5.44 -6.99
CA GLU A 269 11.81 4.45 -6.78
C GLU A 269 11.39 3.08 -7.33
N ILE A 270 10.20 2.58 -6.95
CA ILE A 270 9.67 1.31 -7.44
C ILE A 270 9.55 1.31 -8.96
N LYS A 271 9.01 2.39 -9.53
CA LYS A 271 8.84 2.52 -10.98
C LYS A 271 10.19 2.54 -11.70
N GLU A 272 11.17 3.29 -11.18
CA GLU A 272 12.50 3.37 -11.79
C GLU A 272 13.17 1.99 -11.85
N GLU A 273 13.09 1.21 -10.77
CA GLU A 273 13.68 -0.14 -10.74
C GLU A 273 12.92 -1.12 -11.64
N MET A 274 11.58 -1.15 -11.58
CA MET A 274 10.79 -2.03 -12.44
C MET A 274 10.93 -1.68 -13.94
N ASP A 275 11.12 -0.41 -14.31
CA ASP A 275 11.33 0.01 -15.70
C ASP A 275 12.74 -0.38 -16.24
N LYS A 276 13.73 -0.63 -15.36
CA LYS A 276 15.07 -1.11 -15.78
C LYS A 276 15.02 -2.56 -16.27
N GLU A 277 14.09 -3.35 -15.73
CA GLU A 277 13.94 -4.76 -16.07
C GLU A 277 13.09 -4.93 -17.34
N LEU A 278 13.75 -4.93 -18.51
CA LEU A 278 13.15 -4.97 -19.85
C LEU A 278 12.17 -6.14 -20.12
N TRP A 279 12.17 -7.17 -19.28
CA TRP A 279 11.32 -8.35 -19.41
C TRP A 279 10.11 -8.31 -18.46
N MET A 280 10.08 -7.38 -17.48
CA MET A 280 8.91 -7.13 -16.65
C MET A 280 7.78 -6.50 -17.49
N ARG A 281 6.66 -7.20 -17.57
CA ARG A 281 5.44 -6.69 -18.23
C ARG A 281 4.52 -5.92 -17.30
N ALA A 282 4.77 -5.96 -15.99
CA ALA A 282 3.99 -5.25 -14.99
C ALA A 282 4.51 -3.82 -14.85
N THR A 283 3.64 -2.83 -15.01
CA THR A 283 3.94 -1.42 -14.73
C THR A 283 3.19 -1.01 -13.47
N PRO A 284 3.89 -0.61 -12.40
CA PRO A 284 3.22 -0.21 -11.18
C PRO A 284 2.36 1.03 -11.43
N GLN A 285 1.19 1.10 -10.78
CA GLN A 285 0.30 2.25 -10.89
C GLN A 285 0.08 2.90 -9.52
N LYS A 286 -0.30 4.17 -9.55
CA LYS A 286 -0.70 4.91 -8.36
C LYS A 286 -1.95 5.72 -8.59
N THR A 287 -2.74 5.94 -7.55
CA THR A 287 -3.77 6.99 -7.54
C THR A 287 -3.12 8.37 -7.73
N LEU A 288 -3.68 9.20 -8.61
CA LEU A 288 -3.30 10.61 -8.74
C LEU A 288 -4.03 11.47 -7.70
N SER A 289 -3.32 11.84 -6.63
CA SER A 289 -3.73 12.93 -5.75
C SER A 289 -2.96 14.20 -6.11
N GLU A 290 -3.59 15.38 -5.97
CA GLU A 290 -2.92 16.68 -6.04
C GLU A 290 -1.97 16.89 -4.83
N TYR A 291 -2.08 16.05 -3.80
CA TYR A 291 -1.29 16.10 -2.58
C TYR A 291 -0.54 14.78 -2.38
N ASP A 292 0.78 14.91 -2.26
CA ASP A 292 1.64 13.83 -1.78
C ASP A 292 1.45 13.65 -0.28
N ILE A 293 1.50 12.41 0.20
CA ILE A 293 1.45 12.11 1.63
C ILE A 293 2.81 11.70 2.15
N GLU A 294 3.16 12.30 3.27
CA GLU A 294 4.24 11.82 4.12
C GLU A 294 3.73 10.59 4.87
N LEU A 295 4.41 9.47 4.67
CA LEU A 295 4.18 8.21 5.37
C LEU A 295 5.01 8.18 6.66
N PHE A 296 6.29 8.53 6.56
CA PHE A 296 7.22 8.54 7.69
C PHE A 296 8.16 9.76 7.65
N THR A 297 8.52 10.25 8.83
CA THR A 297 9.64 11.19 9.03
C THR A 297 10.58 10.60 10.06
N ILE A 298 11.81 10.33 9.66
CA ILE A 298 12.86 9.71 10.51
C ILE A 298 13.60 10.79 11.30
#